data_AF-A0A1A0H4Q1-F1
#
_entry.id   AF-A0A1A0H4Q1-F1
#
_cell.length_a   1.000
_cell.length_b   1.000
_cell.length_c   1.000
_cell.angle_alpha   90.00
_cell.angle_beta   90.00
_cell.angle_gamma   90.00
#
_symmetry.space_group_name_H-M   'P 1'
#
loop_
_entity.id
_entity.type
_entity.pdbx_description
1 polymer ?
#
loop_
_entity_poly.entity_id
_entity_poly.type
_entity_poly.pdbx_seq_one_letter_code
_entity_poly.pdbx_strand_id
1 'polypeptide(L)'
;ISLAHGAFTDFKVLQTFKHLSPSRIQELHRDDIQLYLPRLYLCLRIIDDCHALAWGTQSQVPKYSNFLLASLTPTFPQKQFNLQFLENVELGNLFGMLEDMKCEEMFFERPRSKKSPSVSSLGERFSNSSSALILFSLQKDKYELFDFASEICSFFENHLRIDYEDEYTKDHIQDYQLKTSRLVKKLSQSILNFARHVSNNESQLSSHGEIDQISPFFNISFGQSFRLIKISKEFLESLVENAGDNEIISRCIKIIKDLSHATTLLSTKLNISSTGNESVSSVHLVACGPGVMTAQIISRKLEIYDLTFRNTISIQLNKADKKSIETWRDDFLKTSKSLVYSEDMDGW
;
A
#
# COMPACT_ATOMS: atom_id res chain seq x y z
N ILE A 1 -6.95 -20.22 27.84
CA ILE A 1 -5.61 -19.93 28.42
C ILE A 1 -4.88 -18.85 27.61
N SER A 2 -4.72 -18.98 26.28
CA SER A 2 -4.10 -17.95 25.42
C SER A 2 -4.82 -16.57 25.46
N LEU A 3 -6.14 -16.54 25.27
CA LEU A 3 -6.95 -15.31 25.37
C LEU A 3 -6.85 -14.60 26.73
N ALA A 4 -6.78 -15.37 27.82
CA ALA A 4 -6.59 -14.83 29.16
C ALA A 4 -5.18 -14.25 29.32
N HIS A 5 -4.15 -14.89 28.76
CA HIS A 5 -2.77 -14.41 28.78
C HIS A 5 -2.61 -13.09 27.98
N GLY A 6 -3.26 -12.98 26.81
CA GLY A 6 -3.34 -11.74 26.05
C GLY A 6 -3.99 -10.62 26.86
N ALA A 7 -5.19 -10.86 27.40
CA ALA A 7 -5.90 -9.89 28.23
C ALA A 7 -5.10 -9.45 29.47
N PHE A 8 -4.43 -10.37 30.19
CA PHE A 8 -3.59 -10.01 31.35
C PHE A 8 -2.33 -9.24 30.97
N THR A 9 -1.76 -9.51 29.79
CA THR A 9 -0.65 -8.73 29.24
C THR A 9 -1.11 -7.32 28.92
N ASP A 10 -2.26 -7.17 28.27
CA ASP A 10 -2.87 -5.87 27.97
C ASP A 10 -3.24 -5.09 29.25
N PHE A 11 -3.74 -5.77 30.29
CA PHE A 11 -4.00 -5.15 31.60
C PHE A 11 -2.71 -4.68 32.28
N LYS A 12 -1.63 -5.46 32.21
CA LYS A 12 -0.33 -5.09 32.79
C LYS A 12 0.31 -3.91 32.05
N VAL A 13 0.17 -3.90 30.73
CA VAL A 13 0.50 -2.79 29.85
C VAL A 13 -0.29 -1.55 30.30
N LEU A 14 -1.62 -1.62 30.36
CA LEU A 14 -2.52 -0.55 30.81
C LEU A 14 -2.25 -0.08 32.26
N GLN A 15 -1.90 -0.98 33.17
CA GLN A 15 -1.57 -0.67 34.56
C GLN A 15 -0.24 0.08 34.65
N THR A 16 0.77 -0.35 33.90
CA THR A 16 2.05 0.36 33.76
C THR A 16 1.80 1.76 33.18
N PHE A 17 0.88 1.87 32.22
CA PHE A 17 0.46 3.13 31.61
C PHE A 17 -0.30 4.07 32.53
N LYS A 18 -1.15 3.57 33.43
CA LYS A 18 -1.85 4.39 34.42
C LYS A 18 -0.87 5.20 35.30
N HIS A 19 0.34 4.69 35.49
CA HIS A 19 1.38 5.33 36.30
C HIS A 19 2.25 6.33 35.53
N LEU A 20 2.09 6.40 34.19
CA LEU A 20 2.76 7.33 33.29
C LEU A 20 1.85 8.54 33.03
N SER A 21 1.84 9.53 33.94
CA SER A 21 1.16 10.81 33.68
C SER A 21 1.94 11.64 32.65
N PRO A 22 1.29 12.52 31.87
CA PRO A 22 1.97 13.36 30.86
C PRO A 22 3.15 14.17 31.41
N SER A 23 3.03 14.65 32.65
CA SER A 23 4.09 15.36 33.38
C SER A 23 5.31 14.48 33.66
N ARG A 24 5.08 13.20 33.98
CA ARG A 24 6.13 12.25 34.33
C ARG A 24 6.85 11.73 33.09
N ILE A 25 6.13 11.52 31.98
CA ILE A 25 6.69 11.05 30.70
C ILE A 25 7.73 12.02 30.14
N GLN A 26 7.54 13.34 30.32
CA GLN A 26 8.50 14.35 29.88
C GLN A 26 9.84 14.31 30.65
N GLU A 27 9.82 13.76 31.87
CA GLU A 27 11.00 13.61 32.73
C GLU A 27 11.74 12.29 32.49
N LEU A 28 11.12 11.32 31.81
CA LEU A 28 11.72 10.01 31.55
C LEU A 28 12.75 10.09 30.43
N HIS A 29 13.93 9.51 30.66
CA HIS A 29 14.94 9.32 29.63
C HIS A 29 14.44 8.35 28.55
N ARG A 30 14.95 8.48 27.32
CA ARG A 30 14.57 7.59 26.21
C ARG A 30 14.77 6.10 26.51
N ASP A 31 15.68 5.73 27.40
CA ASP A 31 15.99 4.33 27.73
C ASP A 31 15.36 3.91 29.07
N ASP A 32 14.39 4.69 29.57
CA ASP A 32 13.70 4.37 30.81
C ASP A 32 12.90 3.06 30.67
N ILE A 33 13.07 2.17 31.64
CA ILE A 33 12.42 0.86 31.68
C ILE A 33 10.89 0.95 31.65
N GLN A 34 10.32 2.05 32.17
CA GLN A 34 8.88 2.28 32.16
C GLN A 34 8.33 2.52 30.74
N LEU A 35 9.19 2.94 29.80
CA LEU A 35 8.85 3.14 28.39
C LEU A 35 9.06 1.88 27.54
N TYR A 36 9.70 0.85 28.08
CA TYR A 36 10.06 -0.35 27.31
C TYR A 36 8.85 -1.17 26.87
N LEU A 37 7.99 -1.54 27.83
CA LEU A 37 6.77 -2.30 27.55
C LEU A 37 5.80 -1.54 26.61
N PRO A 38 5.59 -0.22 26.79
CA PRO A 38 4.89 0.61 25.81
C PRO A 38 5.44 0.52 24.39
N ARG A 39 6.75 0.70 24.22
CA ARG A 39 7.40 0.68 22.90
C ARG A 39 7.30 -0.69 22.26
N LEU A 40 7.53 -1.75 23.04
CA LEU A 40 7.41 -3.12 22.54
C LEU A 40 6.00 -3.39 22.02
N TYR A 41 4.98 -2.93 22.74
CA TYR A 41 3.60 -3.06 22.30
C TYR A 41 3.31 -2.31 21.00
N LEU A 42 3.85 -1.08 20.85
CA LEU A 42 3.75 -0.32 19.60
C LEU A 42 4.43 -1.06 18.43
N CYS A 43 5.62 -1.61 18.65
CA CYS A 43 6.33 -2.39 17.63
C CYS A 43 5.56 -3.65 17.24
N LEU A 44 5.01 -4.39 18.22
CA LEU A 44 4.22 -5.58 17.96
C LEU A 44 2.98 -5.27 17.13
N ARG A 45 2.30 -4.16 17.43
CA ARG A 45 1.19 -3.69 16.61
C ARG A 45 1.64 -3.35 15.20
N ILE A 46 2.71 -2.58 15.01
CA ILE A 46 3.22 -2.24 13.68
C ILE A 46 3.53 -3.51 12.88
N ILE A 47 4.13 -4.52 13.52
CA ILE A 47 4.41 -5.82 12.90
C ILE A 47 3.12 -6.53 12.50
N ASP A 48 2.10 -6.50 13.35
CA ASP A 48 0.82 -7.14 13.10
C ASP A 48 0.01 -6.43 12.01
N ASP A 49 -0.02 -5.09 12.01
CA ASP A 49 -0.65 -4.28 10.95
C ASP A 49 0.08 -4.52 9.60
N CYS A 50 1.42 -4.61 9.63
CA CYS A 50 2.24 -5.00 8.49
C CYS A 50 1.88 -6.39 7.96
N HIS A 51 1.71 -7.37 8.86
CA HIS A 51 1.31 -8.73 8.50
C HIS A 51 -0.11 -8.76 7.92
N ALA A 52 -1.06 -8.11 8.59
CA ALA A 52 -2.44 -7.96 8.15
C ALA A 52 -2.53 -7.36 6.74
N LEU A 53 -1.77 -6.29 6.48
CA LEU A 53 -1.72 -5.66 5.15
C LEU A 53 -1.03 -6.51 4.08
N ALA A 54 0.06 -7.20 4.43
CA ALA A 54 0.80 -8.04 3.49
C ALA A 54 -0.01 -9.26 3.04
N TRP A 55 -0.71 -9.88 3.99
CA TRP A 55 -1.50 -11.10 3.80
C TRP A 55 -3.00 -10.86 3.71
N GLY A 56 -3.43 -9.60 3.66
CA GLY A 56 -4.84 -9.24 3.65
C GLY A 56 -5.70 -9.83 4.79
N THR A 57 -5.07 -10.21 5.90
CA THR A 57 -5.72 -10.83 7.07
C THR A 57 -6.14 -9.76 8.08
N GLN A 58 -6.94 -10.18 9.08
CA GLN A 58 -7.31 -9.30 10.19
C GLN A 58 -6.20 -9.28 11.25
N SER A 59 -5.89 -8.08 11.74
CA SER A 59 -5.00 -7.84 12.88
C SER A 59 -5.40 -8.66 14.10
N GLN A 60 -4.42 -9.30 14.74
CA GLN A 60 -4.59 -10.15 15.92
C GLN A 60 -4.37 -9.38 17.23
N VAL A 61 -3.65 -8.26 17.18
CA VAL A 61 -3.37 -7.40 18.33
C VAL A 61 -4.61 -6.54 18.64
N PRO A 62 -5.15 -6.59 19.87
CA PRO A 62 -6.36 -5.86 20.22
C PRO A 62 -6.29 -4.33 19.97
N LYS A 63 -7.40 -3.77 19.48
CA LYS A 63 -7.57 -2.35 19.14
C LYS A 63 -7.51 -1.38 20.33
N TYR A 64 -7.39 -1.85 21.58
CA TYR A 64 -7.10 -1.00 22.75
C TYR A 64 -5.80 -0.20 22.59
N SER A 65 -4.95 -0.65 21.67
CA SER A 65 -3.79 0.06 21.14
C SER A 65 -4.11 1.45 20.57
N ASN A 66 -5.27 1.68 19.95
CA ASN A 66 -5.65 3.00 19.40
C ASN A 66 -5.78 4.07 20.49
N PHE A 67 -6.37 3.71 21.63
CA PHE A 67 -6.47 4.58 22.80
C PHE A 67 -5.10 4.88 23.38
N LEU A 68 -4.25 3.86 23.49
CA LEU A 68 -2.87 4.00 23.95
C LEU A 68 -2.06 4.92 23.02
N LEU A 69 -2.14 4.72 21.71
CA LEU A 69 -1.47 5.53 20.69
C LEU A 69 -1.92 6.99 20.70
N ALA A 70 -3.22 7.24 20.66
CA ALA A 70 -3.77 8.59 20.72
C ALA A 70 -3.40 9.32 22.02
N SER A 71 -3.25 8.58 23.13
CA SER A 71 -2.89 9.13 24.44
C SER A 71 -1.39 9.27 24.67
N LEU A 72 -0.56 8.40 24.06
CA LEU A 72 0.88 8.33 24.31
C LEU A 72 1.71 9.10 23.30
N THR A 73 1.36 9.03 22.02
CA THR A 73 2.11 9.70 20.94
C THR A 73 2.30 11.20 21.24
N PRO A 74 1.29 11.95 21.73
CA PRO A 74 1.47 13.35 22.10
C PRO A 74 2.30 13.57 23.38
N THR A 75 2.44 12.55 24.24
CA THR A 75 3.14 12.67 25.52
C THR A 75 4.61 12.34 25.45
N PHE A 76 5.07 11.69 24.37
CA PHE A 76 6.50 11.41 24.20
C PHE A 76 7.28 12.73 24.10
N PRO A 77 8.37 12.90 24.86
CA PRO A 77 9.23 14.07 24.74
C PRO A 77 9.84 14.11 23.34
N GLN A 78 9.29 14.95 22.45
CA GLN A 78 9.70 15.09 21.06
C GLN A 78 11.20 15.39 20.89
N LYS A 79 11.83 16.03 21.88
CA LYS A 79 13.27 16.33 21.90
C LYS A 79 14.16 15.13 22.25
N GLN A 80 13.60 14.06 22.83
CA GLN A 80 14.35 12.89 23.31
C GLN A 80 14.06 11.61 22.52
N PHE A 81 12.97 11.60 21.75
CA PHE A 81 12.60 10.49 20.85
C PHE A 81 13.09 10.76 19.43
N ASN A 82 13.47 9.70 18.72
CA ASN A 82 13.77 9.79 17.30
C ASN A 82 12.49 10.18 16.53
N LEU A 83 12.55 11.27 15.75
CA LEU A 83 11.45 11.74 14.91
C LEU A 83 10.91 10.60 14.02
N GLN A 84 11.80 9.78 13.45
CA GLN A 84 11.46 8.65 12.59
C GLN A 84 10.60 7.59 13.32
N PHE A 85 10.82 7.38 14.62
CA PHE A 85 10.01 6.44 15.41
C PHE A 85 8.57 6.94 15.51
N LEU A 86 8.39 8.22 15.82
CA LEU A 86 7.06 8.84 15.92
C LEU A 86 6.34 8.85 14.57
N GLU A 87 7.06 9.13 13.48
CA GLU A 87 6.51 9.06 12.12
C GLU A 87 6.05 7.64 11.75
N ASN A 88 6.84 6.60 12.08
CA ASN A 88 6.47 5.21 11.84
C ASN A 88 5.27 4.78 12.69
N VAL A 89 5.19 5.26 13.93
CA VAL A 89 4.05 5.01 14.82
C VAL A 89 2.77 5.64 14.26
N GLU A 90 2.84 6.87 13.78
CA GLU A 90 1.71 7.55 13.14
C GLU A 90 1.32 6.90 11.80
N LEU A 91 2.30 6.47 10.99
CA LEU A 91 2.05 5.73 9.76
C LEU A 91 1.36 4.38 10.04
N GLY A 92 1.77 3.68 11.09
CA GLY A 92 1.13 2.44 11.54
C GLY A 92 -0.35 2.63 11.89
N ASN A 93 -0.70 3.72 12.57
CA ASN A 93 -2.10 4.04 12.86
C ASN A 93 -2.94 4.17 11.59
N LEU A 94 -2.40 4.87 10.59
CA LEU A 94 -3.09 5.10 9.33
C LEU A 94 -3.25 3.81 8.53
N PHE A 95 -2.24 2.95 8.56
CA PHE A 95 -2.29 1.62 7.97
C PHE A 95 -3.33 0.73 8.64
N GLY A 96 -3.41 0.75 9.97
CA GLY A 96 -4.50 0.08 10.70
C GLY A 96 -5.88 0.63 10.34
N MET A 97 -6.03 1.93 10.08
CA MET A 97 -7.31 2.48 9.59
C MET A 97 -7.67 1.99 8.18
N LEU A 98 -6.67 1.81 7.31
CA LEU A 98 -6.88 1.25 5.97
C LEU A 98 -7.27 -0.24 6.04
N GLU A 99 -6.60 -1.01 6.90
CA GLU A 99 -6.91 -2.42 7.16
C GLU A 99 -8.33 -2.58 7.72
N ASP A 100 -8.73 -1.73 8.66
CA ASP A 100 -10.09 -1.74 9.24
C ASP A 100 -11.17 -1.56 8.18
N MET A 101 -10.98 -0.64 7.23
CA MET A 101 -11.91 -0.47 6.13
C MET A 101 -11.95 -1.68 5.20
N LYS A 102 -10.78 -2.26 4.88
CA LYS A 102 -10.70 -3.47 4.05
C LYS A 102 -11.47 -4.62 4.71
N CYS A 103 -11.23 -4.86 6.00
CA CYS A 103 -11.93 -5.89 6.75
C CYS A 103 -13.45 -5.64 6.79
N GLU A 104 -13.87 -4.39 6.95
CA GLU A 104 -15.28 -4.02 6.86
C GLU A 104 -15.88 -4.36 5.48
N GLU A 105 -15.18 -4.12 4.38
CA GLU A 105 -15.69 -4.44 3.04
C GLU A 105 -15.70 -5.93 2.70
N MET A 106 -14.67 -6.68 3.12
CA MET A 106 -14.59 -8.11 2.82
C MET A 106 -15.50 -8.97 3.70
N PHE A 107 -15.71 -8.57 4.96
CA PHE A 107 -16.39 -9.41 5.94
C PHE A 107 -17.74 -8.83 6.42
N PHE A 108 -18.09 -7.58 6.08
CA PHE A 108 -19.30 -6.93 6.57
C PHE A 108 -20.02 -6.10 5.47
N GLU A 109 -21.31 -5.80 5.66
CA GLU A 109 -22.03 -4.87 4.77
C GLU A 109 -21.67 -3.42 5.14
N ARG A 110 -20.81 -2.78 4.33
CA ARG A 110 -20.39 -1.39 4.57
C ARG A 110 -21.53 -0.41 4.31
N PRO A 111 -21.89 0.49 5.24
CA PRO A 111 -22.76 1.61 4.93
C PRO A 111 -22.03 2.58 3.98
N ARG A 112 -22.65 2.87 2.82
CA ARG A 112 -22.13 3.75 1.75
C ARG A 112 -21.66 5.15 2.18
N SER A 113 -21.92 5.55 3.43
CA SER A 113 -21.61 6.88 3.98
C SER A 113 -20.22 7.02 4.62
N LYS A 114 -19.48 5.94 4.86
CA LYS A 114 -18.13 6.02 5.47
C LYS A 114 -17.09 6.48 4.44
N LYS A 115 -16.63 7.73 4.56
CA LYS A 115 -15.53 8.28 3.76
C LYS A 115 -14.21 7.59 4.08
N SER A 116 -13.43 7.28 3.04
CA SER A 116 -12.04 6.83 3.20
C SER A 116 -11.20 7.91 3.93
N PRO A 117 -10.20 7.53 4.74
CA PRO A 117 -9.34 8.45 5.46
C PRO A 117 -8.69 9.43 4.47
N SER A 118 -8.85 10.72 4.77
CA SER A 118 -8.34 11.79 3.92
C SER A 118 -6.88 12.04 4.23
N VAL A 119 -6.08 12.37 3.21
CA VAL A 119 -4.68 12.82 3.42
C VAL A 119 -4.65 14.15 4.17
N SER A 120 -5.75 14.91 4.18
CA SER A 120 -5.86 16.15 4.95
C SER A 120 -5.75 15.95 6.46
N SER A 121 -6.02 14.76 7.01
CA SER A 121 -5.76 14.49 8.43
C SER A 121 -4.26 14.31 8.75
N LEU A 122 -3.40 14.15 7.72
CA LEU A 122 -1.94 14.14 7.85
C LEU A 122 -1.31 15.54 7.70
N GLY A 123 -2.00 16.46 7.04
CA GLY A 123 -1.42 17.67 6.42
C GLY A 123 -0.81 18.71 7.36
N GLU A 124 -0.93 18.54 8.68
CA GLU A 124 -0.31 19.42 9.67
C GLU A 124 0.92 18.80 10.36
N ARG A 125 1.11 17.47 10.31
CA ARG A 125 2.16 16.78 11.08
C ARG A 125 3.34 16.29 10.25
N PHE A 126 3.12 16.04 8.97
CA PHE A 126 4.14 15.53 8.06
C PHE A 126 4.59 16.62 7.10
N SER A 127 5.91 16.74 6.91
CA SER A 127 6.42 17.51 5.77
C SER A 127 5.95 16.85 4.47
N ASN A 128 5.59 17.65 3.46
CA ASN A 128 5.13 17.18 2.15
C ASN A 128 6.14 16.25 1.43
N SER A 129 7.37 16.16 1.93
CA SER A 129 8.47 15.32 1.43
C SER A 129 8.75 14.08 2.29
N SER A 130 7.98 13.84 3.35
CA SER A 130 8.21 12.69 4.24
C SER A 130 7.98 11.36 3.53
N SER A 131 8.87 10.39 3.75
CA SER A 131 8.72 9.01 3.28
C SER A 131 7.38 8.41 3.70
N ALA A 132 6.88 8.78 4.89
CA ALA A 132 5.60 8.32 5.41
C ALA A 132 4.41 8.70 4.51
N LEU A 133 4.38 9.92 3.97
CA LEU A 133 3.31 10.34 3.04
C LEU A 133 3.36 9.58 1.71
N ILE A 134 4.56 9.26 1.23
CA ILE A 134 4.73 8.50 -0.02
C ILE A 134 4.22 7.07 0.17
N LEU A 135 4.59 6.42 1.27
CA LEU A 135 4.14 5.07 1.62
C LEU A 135 2.62 5.03 1.85
N PHE A 136 2.07 6.04 2.54
CA PHE A 136 0.64 6.17 2.78
C PHE A 136 -0.16 6.40 1.50
N SER A 137 0.31 7.28 0.61
CA SER A 137 -0.37 7.55 -0.66
C SER A 137 -0.47 6.30 -1.53
N LEU A 138 0.59 5.49 -1.57
CA LEU A 138 0.60 4.21 -2.28
C LEU A 138 -0.51 3.26 -1.77
N GLN A 139 -0.58 3.04 -0.45
CA GLN A 139 -1.59 2.16 0.13
C GLN A 139 -3.00 2.71 -0.02
N LYS A 140 -3.18 4.02 0.20
CA LYS A 140 -4.47 4.67 0.03
C LYS A 140 -5.01 4.52 -1.40
N ASP A 141 -4.18 4.80 -2.40
CA ASP A 141 -4.61 4.72 -3.80
C ASP A 141 -4.85 3.28 -4.25
N LYS A 142 -4.15 2.30 -3.67
CA LYS A 142 -4.46 0.87 -3.82
C LYS A 142 -5.88 0.57 -3.32
N TYR A 143 -6.23 1.00 -2.10
CA TYR A 143 -7.55 0.75 -1.53
C TYR A 143 -8.66 1.49 -2.27
N GLU A 144 -8.41 2.70 -2.80
CA GLU A 144 -9.39 3.38 -3.65
C GLU A 144 -9.70 2.62 -4.95
N LEU A 145 -8.69 1.96 -5.54
CA LEU A 145 -8.89 1.05 -6.68
C LEU A 145 -9.62 -0.24 -6.26
N PHE A 146 -9.32 -0.77 -5.07
CA PHE A 146 -9.99 -1.94 -4.50
C PHE A 146 -11.49 -1.68 -4.28
N ASP A 147 -11.86 -0.60 -3.59
CA ASP A 147 -13.26 -0.23 -3.31
C ASP A 147 -14.05 -0.14 -4.64
N PHE A 148 -13.44 0.47 -5.66
CA PHE A 148 -14.03 0.60 -6.98
C PHE A 148 -14.13 -0.73 -7.76
N ALA A 149 -13.11 -1.59 -7.68
CA ALA A 149 -13.15 -2.90 -8.30
C ALA A 149 -14.25 -3.78 -7.69
N SER A 150 -14.42 -3.70 -6.37
CA SER A 150 -15.50 -4.38 -5.64
C SER A 150 -16.88 -3.84 -6.03
N GLU A 151 -17.03 -2.52 -6.19
CA GLU A 151 -18.26 -1.87 -6.70
C GLU A 151 -18.66 -2.46 -8.07
N ILE A 152 -17.70 -2.55 -9.01
CA ILE A 152 -17.94 -3.08 -10.35
C ILE A 152 -18.24 -4.58 -10.32
N CYS A 153 -17.50 -5.36 -9.52
CA CYS A 153 -17.77 -6.80 -9.36
C CYS A 153 -19.21 -7.03 -8.89
N SER A 154 -19.63 -6.30 -7.85
CA SER A 154 -21.00 -6.37 -7.34
C SER A 154 -22.04 -5.95 -8.40
N PHE A 155 -21.75 -4.91 -9.20
CA PHE A 155 -22.63 -4.51 -10.29
C PHE A 155 -22.83 -5.65 -11.30
N PHE A 156 -21.76 -6.27 -11.79
CA PHE A 156 -21.84 -7.33 -12.78
C PHE A 156 -22.43 -8.65 -12.23
N GLU A 157 -22.18 -8.97 -10.97
CA GLU A 157 -22.78 -10.15 -10.31
C GLU A 157 -24.29 -10.01 -10.15
N ASN A 158 -24.78 -8.80 -9.85
CA ASN A 158 -26.21 -8.53 -9.68
C ASN A 158 -26.96 -8.34 -11.01
N HIS A 159 -26.25 -8.16 -12.12
CA HIS A 159 -26.83 -7.94 -13.45
C HIS A 159 -26.35 -8.99 -14.45
N LEU A 160 -26.69 -10.26 -14.26
CA LEU A 160 -26.24 -11.37 -15.12
C LEU A 160 -26.71 -11.30 -16.59
N ARG A 161 -27.74 -10.50 -16.89
CA ARG A 161 -28.28 -10.29 -18.24
C ARG A 161 -28.22 -8.82 -18.61
N ILE A 162 -27.00 -8.33 -18.86
CA ILE A 162 -26.76 -6.97 -19.34
C ILE A 162 -27.11 -6.89 -20.83
N ASP A 163 -28.01 -5.98 -21.18
CA ASP A 163 -28.23 -5.61 -22.57
C ASP A 163 -27.16 -4.60 -22.99
N TYR A 164 -26.07 -5.09 -23.56
CA TYR A 164 -24.98 -4.25 -24.05
C TYR A 164 -25.36 -3.41 -25.28
N GLU A 165 -26.57 -3.56 -25.84
CA GLU A 165 -27.06 -2.69 -26.91
C GLU A 165 -27.81 -1.46 -26.39
N ASP A 166 -28.26 -1.49 -25.13
CA ASP A 166 -28.93 -0.37 -24.46
C ASP A 166 -27.96 0.80 -24.24
N GLU A 167 -28.38 2.00 -24.65
CA GLU A 167 -27.56 3.22 -24.64
C GLU A 167 -27.19 3.62 -23.21
N TYR A 168 -28.11 3.49 -22.25
CA TYR A 168 -27.86 3.78 -20.84
C TYR A 168 -26.80 2.85 -20.23
N THR A 169 -26.84 1.58 -20.60
CA THR A 169 -25.85 0.57 -20.20
C THR A 169 -24.47 0.85 -20.81
N LYS A 170 -24.41 1.23 -22.09
CA LYS A 170 -23.16 1.62 -22.77
C LYS A 170 -22.52 2.82 -22.08
N ASP A 171 -23.29 3.84 -21.74
CA ASP A 171 -22.81 5.03 -21.03
C ASP A 171 -22.21 4.68 -19.65
N HIS A 172 -22.89 3.83 -18.87
CA HIS A 172 -22.39 3.37 -17.57
C HIS A 172 -21.07 2.61 -17.68
N ILE A 173 -20.94 1.76 -18.69
CA ILE A 173 -19.72 1.00 -18.92
C ILE A 173 -18.57 1.93 -19.35
N GLN A 174 -18.84 2.90 -20.21
CA GLN A 174 -17.85 3.89 -20.60
C GLN A 174 -17.38 4.71 -19.38
N ASP A 175 -18.29 5.09 -18.49
CA ASP A 175 -17.96 5.75 -17.22
C ASP A 175 -17.07 4.86 -16.33
N TYR A 176 -17.35 3.56 -16.26
CA TYR A 176 -16.51 2.60 -15.53
C TYR A 176 -15.12 2.47 -16.15
N GLN A 177 -15.00 2.39 -17.48
CA GLN A 177 -13.73 2.36 -18.19
C GLN A 177 -12.91 3.64 -17.94
N LEU A 178 -13.58 4.81 -17.99
CA LEU A 178 -12.97 6.10 -17.74
C LEU A 178 -12.48 6.23 -16.28
N LYS A 179 -13.31 5.82 -15.31
CA LYS A 179 -12.96 5.82 -13.88
C LYS A 179 -11.84 4.83 -13.58
N THR A 180 -11.83 3.66 -14.22
CA THR A 180 -10.71 2.69 -14.16
C THR A 180 -9.41 3.35 -14.60
N SER A 181 -9.40 3.97 -15.79
CA SER A 181 -8.22 4.66 -16.32
C SER A 181 -7.73 5.80 -15.40
N ARG A 182 -8.65 6.55 -14.79
CA ARG A 182 -8.32 7.63 -13.83
C ARG A 182 -7.71 7.11 -12.53
N LEU A 183 -8.28 6.06 -11.94
CA LEU A 183 -7.78 5.48 -10.69
C LEU A 183 -6.44 4.77 -10.90
N VAL A 184 -6.28 4.02 -11.99
CA VAL A 184 -4.99 3.40 -12.33
C VAL A 184 -3.91 4.45 -12.59
N LYS A 185 -4.23 5.57 -13.23
CA LYS A 185 -3.30 6.71 -13.38
C LYS A 185 -2.86 7.28 -12.03
N LYS A 186 -3.79 7.41 -11.09
CA LYS A 186 -3.51 7.93 -9.75
C LYS A 186 -2.56 6.98 -9.02
N LEU A 187 -2.87 5.69 -9.02
CA LEU A 187 -2.03 4.65 -8.45
C LEU A 187 -0.64 4.59 -9.10
N SER A 188 -0.55 4.66 -10.43
CA SER A 188 0.73 4.66 -11.15
C SER A 188 1.60 5.85 -10.77
N GLN A 189 1.00 7.02 -10.53
CA GLN A 189 1.73 8.19 -10.05
C GLN A 189 2.28 7.98 -8.64
N SER A 190 1.51 7.36 -7.74
CA SER A 190 1.97 6.99 -6.39
C SER A 190 3.09 5.96 -6.42
N ILE A 191 2.99 4.93 -7.27
CA ILE A 191 4.07 3.95 -7.52
C ILE A 191 5.32 4.65 -8.05
N LEU A 192 5.19 5.56 -9.02
CA LEU A 192 6.32 6.26 -9.61
C LEU A 192 6.99 7.22 -8.62
N ASN A 193 6.20 7.90 -7.78
CA ASN A 193 6.73 8.74 -6.71
C ASN A 193 7.50 7.90 -5.69
N PHE A 194 6.99 6.73 -5.32
CA PHE A 194 7.69 5.78 -4.48
C PHE A 194 8.99 5.27 -5.13
N ALA A 195 8.94 4.84 -6.39
CA ALA A 195 10.12 4.37 -7.12
C ALA A 195 11.22 5.45 -7.22
N ARG A 196 10.84 6.71 -7.45
CA ARG A 196 11.77 7.86 -7.42
C ARG A 196 12.34 8.10 -6.03
N HIS A 197 11.53 7.98 -4.98
CA HIS A 197 12.01 8.09 -3.59
C HIS A 197 13.08 7.02 -3.29
N VAL A 198 12.81 5.76 -3.64
CA VAL A 198 13.81 4.67 -3.51
C VAL A 198 15.06 4.96 -4.34
N SER A 199 14.91 5.50 -5.55
CA SER A 199 16.03 5.88 -6.40
C SER A 199 16.89 6.98 -5.81
N ASN A 200 16.28 8.00 -5.20
CA ASN A 200 16.95 9.20 -4.74
C ASN A 200 17.61 9.04 -3.35
N ASN A 201 17.13 8.14 -2.48
CA ASN A 201 17.69 7.94 -1.13
C ASN A 201 19.17 7.51 -1.12
N GLU A 202 19.72 7.00 -2.23
CA GLU A 202 21.16 6.75 -2.38
C GLU A 202 22.01 8.02 -2.40
N SER A 203 21.47 9.14 -2.90
CA SER A 203 22.25 10.36 -3.08
C SER A 203 22.43 11.17 -1.79
N GLN A 204 21.54 10.98 -0.80
CA GLN A 204 21.54 11.77 0.45
C GLN A 204 22.41 11.17 1.56
N LEU A 205 22.68 9.85 1.57
CA LEU A 205 23.55 9.24 2.57
C LEU A 205 25.05 9.54 2.39
N SER A 206 25.45 10.07 1.22
CA SER A 206 26.85 10.43 0.98
C SER A 206 27.26 11.76 1.62
N SER A 207 26.31 12.57 2.12
CA SER A 207 26.58 13.91 2.66
C SER A 207 26.33 14.07 4.16
N HIS A 208 25.44 13.27 4.78
CA HIS A 208 25.13 13.37 6.21
C HIS A 208 25.04 11.97 6.82
N GLY A 209 25.97 11.64 7.73
CA GLY A 209 26.13 10.31 8.35
C GLY A 209 25.02 9.86 9.30
N GLU A 210 23.79 10.36 9.16
CA GLU A 210 22.62 9.84 9.85
C GLU A 210 22.01 8.75 8.97
N ILE A 211 22.11 7.51 9.43
CA ILE A 211 21.45 6.36 8.80
C ILE A 211 19.94 6.56 9.02
N ASP A 212 19.23 7.01 7.98
CA ASP A 212 17.77 6.99 7.99
C ASP A 212 17.31 5.56 8.26
N GLN A 213 16.68 5.31 9.42
CA GLN A 213 16.15 3.99 9.71
C GLN A 213 15.02 3.70 8.73
N ILE A 214 15.22 2.66 7.90
CA ILE A 214 14.20 2.19 6.96
C ILE A 214 12.90 1.96 7.73
N SER A 215 11.86 2.67 7.31
CA SER A 215 10.51 2.47 7.81
C SER A 215 10.12 0.99 7.71
N PRO A 216 9.53 0.37 8.75
CA PRO A 216 9.10 -1.03 8.68
C PRO A 216 8.11 -1.30 7.53
N PHE A 217 7.44 -0.25 7.06
CA PHE A 217 6.51 -0.27 5.94
C PHE A 217 7.17 -0.25 4.57
N PHE A 218 8.46 0.11 4.49
CA PHE A 218 9.18 0.23 3.23
C PHE A 218 9.22 -1.09 2.45
N ASN A 219 9.58 -2.19 3.13
CA ASN A 219 9.68 -3.52 2.51
C ASN A 219 8.34 -3.96 1.89
N ILE A 220 7.25 -3.72 2.63
CA ILE A 220 5.89 -4.02 2.18
C ILE A 220 5.53 -3.15 0.98
N SER A 221 5.70 -1.84 1.09
CA SER A 221 5.43 -0.93 -0.03
C SER A 221 6.29 -1.26 -1.26
N PHE A 222 7.51 -1.72 -1.08
CA PHE A 222 8.40 -2.13 -2.16
C PHE A 222 7.90 -3.40 -2.87
N GLY A 223 7.58 -4.46 -2.13
CA GLY A 223 6.98 -5.67 -2.70
C GLY A 223 5.62 -5.41 -3.35
N GLN A 224 4.73 -4.73 -2.62
CA GLN A 224 3.39 -4.37 -3.10
C GLN A 224 3.44 -3.53 -4.38
N SER A 225 4.45 -2.65 -4.55
CA SER A 225 4.60 -1.86 -5.77
C SER A 225 4.68 -2.74 -7.03
N PHE A 226 5.43 -3.86 -7.00
CA PHE A 226 5.51 -4.76 -8.15
C PHE A 226 4.19 -5.47 -8.44
N ARG A 227 3.47 -5.89 -7.42
CA ARG A 227 2.12 -6.46 -7.58
C ARG A 227 1.14 -5.45 -8.16
N LEU A 228 1.15 -4.22 -7.65
CA LEU A 228 0.28 -3.14 -8.13
C LEU A 228 0.63 -2.73 -9.57
N ILE A 229 1.92 -2.79 -9.96
CA ILE A 229 2.34 -2.62 -11.34
C ILE A 229 1.71 -3.70 -12.24
N LYS A 230 1.77 -4.97 -11.84
CA LYS A 230 1.16 -6.08 -12.59
C LYS A 230 -0.34 -5.87 -12.79
N ILE A 231 -1.07 -5.61 -11.70
CA ILE A 231 -2.52 -5.40 -11.72
C ILE A 231 -2.88 -4.17 -12.57
N SER A 232 -2.14 -3.08 -12.41
CA SER A 232 -2.33 -1.87 -13.22
C SER A 232 -2.11 -2.15 -14.71
N LYS A 233 -1.06 -2.92 -15.04
CA LYS A 233 -0.78 -3.34 -16.42
C LYS A 233 -1.95 -4.14 -16.99
N GLU A 234 -2.47 -5.14 -16.27
CA GLU A 234 -3.60 -5.98 -16.70
C GLU A 234 -4.86 -5.14 -16.99
N PHE A 235 -5.22 -4.19 -16.11
CA PHE A 235 -6.34 -3.28 -16.36
C PHE A 235 -6.13 -2.40 -17.60
N LEU A 236 -4.91 -1.85 -17.78
CA LEU A 236 -4.60 -0.94 -18.88
C LEU A 236 -4.56 -1.69 -20.22
N GLU A 237 -3.97 -2.88 -20.26
CA GLU A 237 -3.93 -3.71 -21.47
C GLU A 237 -5.35 -4.09 -21.91
N SER A 238 -6.21 -4.50 -20.98
CA SER A 238 -7.62 -4.77 -21.29
C SER A 238 -8.36 -3.53 -21.81
N LEU A 239 -8.12 -2.35 -21.22
CA LEU A 239 -8.70 -1.09 -21.73
C LEU A 239 -8.19 -0.73 -23.12
N VAL A 240 -6.90 -0.92 -23.40
CA VAL A 240 -6.34 -0.61 -24.72
C VAL A 240 -6.91 -1.54 -25.80
N GLU A 241 -7.13 -2.80 -25.47
CA GLU A 241 -7.67 -3.80 -26.40
C GLU A 241 -9.18 -3.64 -26.62
N ASN A 242 -9.94 -3.16 -25.62
CA ASN A 242 -11.39 -3.32 -25.62
C ASN A 242 -12.24 -2.05 -25.41
N ALA A 243 -11.67 -0.91 -24.98
CA ALA A 243 -12.46 0.28 -24.64
C ALA A 243 -13.09 1.00 -25.85
N GLY A 244 -12.54 0.84 -27.06
CA GLY A 244 -13.03 1.50 -28.28
C GLY A 244 -12.88 3.03 -28.33
N ASP A 245 -12.48 3.67 -27.24
CA ASP A 245 -12.26 5.12 -27.11
C ASP A 245 -10.77 5.49 -27.22
N ASN A 246 -10.44 6.29 -28.24
CA ASN A 246 -9.08 6.74 -28.53
C ASN A 246 -8.46 7.60 -27.40
N GLU A 247 -9.26 8.36 -26.66
CA GLU A 247 -8.78 9.15 -25.54
C GLU A 247 -8.35 8.24 -24.38
N ILE A 248 -9.18 7.22 -24.07
CA ILE A 248 -8.87 6.21 -23.06
C ILE A 248 -7.61 5.44 -23.47
N ILE A 249 -7.53 4.97 -24.72
CA ILE A 249 -6.38 4.24 -25.25
C ILE A 249 -5.09 5.07 -25.14
N SER A 250 -5.09 6.32 -25.62
CA SER A 250 -3.93 7.21 -25.56
C SER A 250 -3.48 7.48 -24.12
N ARG A 251 -4.44 7.66 -23.20
CA ARG A 251 -4.15 7.79 -21.77
C ARG A 251 -3.51 6.53 -21.20
N CYS A 252 -4.05 5.35 -21.51
CA CYS A 252 -3.55 4.08 -21.01
C CYS A 252 -2.11 3.81 -21.48
N ILE A 253 -1.79 4.07 -22.75
CA ILE A 253 -0.43 3.93 -23.28
C ILE A 253 0.59 4.79 -22.52
N LYS A 254 0.21 6.02 -22.14
CA LYS A 254 1.09 6.89 -21.34
C LYS A 254 1.33 6.30 -19.94
N ILE A 255 0.28 5.81 -19.30
CA ILE A 255 0.37 5.18 -17.97
C ILE A 255 1.26 3.92 -18.03
N ILE A 256 1.11 3.09 -19.07
CA ILE A 256 1.95 1.90 -19.28
C ILE A 256 3.44 2.28 -19.36
N LYS A 257 3.79 3.39 -20.02
CA LYS A 257 5.17 3.89 -20.08
C LYS A 257 5.68 4.33 -18.71
N ASP A 258 4.86 5.03 -17.92
CA ASP A 258 5.21 5.44 -16.57
C ASP A 258 5.45 4.23 -15.65
N LEU A 259 4.62 3.19 -15.77
CA LEU A 259 4.78 1.92 -15.04
C LEU A 259 6.03 1.16 -15.46
N SER A 260 6.36 1.14 -16.76
CA SER A 260 7.60 0.55 -17.27
C SER A 260 8.84 1.25 -16.69
N HIS A 261 8.81 2.59 -16.63
CA HIS A 261 9.87 3.36 -15.99
C HIS A 261 9.97 3.08 -14.48
N ALA A 262 8.84 3.07 -13.76
CA ALA A 262 8.83 2.73 -12.34
C ALA A 262 9.36 1.31 -12.07
N THR A 263 8.99 0.34 -12.92
CA THR A 263 9.51 -1.04 -12.85
C THR A 263 11.02 -1.08 -13.00
N THR A 264 11.57 -0.29 -13.93
CA THR A 264 13.01 -0.21 -14.14
C THR A 264 13.72 0.31 -12.89
N LEU A 265 13.23 1.41 -12.30
CA LEU A 265 13.79 2.00 -11.09
C LEU A 265 13.79 1.02 -9.91
N LEU A 266 12.67 0.32 -9.69
CA LEU A 266 12.54 -0.65 -8.60
C LEU A 266 13.41 -1.91 -8.85
N SER A 267 13.43 -2.44 -10.07
CA SER A 267 14.23 -3.63 -10.42
C SER A 267 15.73 -3.38 -10.30
N THR A 268 16.21 -2.19 -10.68
CA THR A 268 17.62 -1.81 -10.46
C THR A 268 17.98 -1.90 -8.98
N LYS A 269 17.09 -1.43 -8.09
CA LYS A 269 17.31 -1.45 -6.64
C LYS A 269 17.24 -2.85 -6.06
N LEU A 270 16.29 -3.64 -6.52
CA LEU A 270 16.17 -5.05 -6.13
C LEU A 270 17.46 -5.82 -6.45
N ASN A 271 18.02 -5.63 -7.64
CA ASN A 271 19.26 -6.29 -8.08
C ASN A 271 20.48 -5.88 -7.26
N ILE A 272 20.58 -4.60 -6.85
CA ILE A 272 21.64 -4.13 -5.96
C ILE A 272 21.53 -4.80 -4.58
N SER A 273 20.32 -4.88 -4.03
CA SER A 273 20.08 -5.52 -2.72
C SER A 273 20.25 -7.05 -2.75
N SER A 274 20.00 -7.72 -3.87
CA SER A 274 20.13 -9.17 -3.99
C SER A 274 21.57 -9.66 -4.23
N THR A 275 22.42 -8.82 -4.83
CA THR A 275 23.79 -9.21 -5.23
C THR A 275 24.82 -9.08 -4.12
N GLY A 276 24.48 -8.43 -3.00
CA GLY A 276 25.27 -8.44 -1.77
C GLY A 276 26.77 -8.28 -2.01
N ASN A 277 27.19 -7.32 -2.85
CA ASN A 277 28.60 -7.14 -3.14
C ASN A 277 29.36 -6.84 -1.84
N GLU A 278 30.13 -7.82 -1.38
CA GLU A 278 30.95 -7.79 -0.15
C GLU A 278 32.11 -6.76 -0.22
N SER A 279 32.23 -6.01 -1.31
CA SER A 279 33.37 -5.13 -1.60
C SER A 279 33.13 -3.63 -1.35
N VAL A 280 31.95 -3.23 -0.87
CA VAL A 280 31.68 -1.83 -0.49
C VAL A 280 31.05 -1.81 0.90
N SER A 281 31.76 -1.23 1.88
CA SER A 281 31.37 -1.00 3.29
C SER A 281 29.93 -1.41 3.64
N SER A 282 29.79 -2.66 4.08
CA SER A 282 28.57 -3.46 4.22
C SER A 282 27.47 -2.93 5.17
N VAL A 283 27.70 -1.80 5.84
CA VAL A 283 26.72 -1.20 6.76
C VAL A 283 25.85 -0.15 6.06
N HIS A 284 26.31 0.47 4.97
CA HIS A 284 25.60 1.58 4.32
C HIS A 284 24.67 1.15 3.17
N LEU A 285 24.97 0.06 2.45
CA LEU A 285 24.13 -0.44 1.35
C LEU A 285 22.87 -1.17 1.84
N VAL A 286 22.93 -1.80 3.02
CA VAL A 286 21.78 -2.45 3.67
C VAL A 286 20.75 -1.43 4.18
N ALA A 287 21.14 -0.16 4.30
CA ALA A 287 20.30 0.91 4.85
C ALA A 287 19.35 1.58 3.85
N CYS A 288 19.44 1.31 2.55
CA CYS A 288 18.72 2.08 1.52
C CYS A 288 17.81 1.27 0.58
N GLY A 289 17.72 -0.05 0.78
CA GLY A 289 16.95 -0.95 -0.08
C GLY A 289 16.21 -2.02 0.73
N PRO A 290 15.40 -2.86 0.07
CA PRO A 290 14.79 -3.99 0.77
C PRO A 290 15.89 -4.87 1.38
N GLY A 291 15.66 -5.34 2.61
CA GLY A 291 16.59 -6.28 3.25
C GLY A 291 16.80 -7.52 2.38
N VAL A 292 17.98 -8.15 2.45
CA VAL A 292 18.39 -9.26 1.54
C VAL A 292 17.34 -10.37 1.45
N MET A 293 16.72 -10.76 2.57
CA MET A 293 15.64 -11.76 2.59
C MET A 293 14.40 -11.28 1.84
N THR A 294 13.97 -10.05 2.06
CA THR A 294 12.86 -9.42 1.34
C THR A 294 13.17 -9.36 -0.16
N ALA A 295 14.38 -8.95 -0.54
CA ALA A 295 14.81 -8.88 -1.92
C ALA A 295 14.73 -10.27 -2.60
N GLN A 296 15.23 -11.32 -1.95
CA GLN A 296 15.14 -12.69 -2.48
C GLN A 296 13.70 -13.18 -2.66
N ILE A 297 12.82 -12.89 -1.69
CA ILE A 297 11.39 -13.25 -1.78
C ILE A 297 10.75 -12.53 -2.98
N ILE A 298 11.00 -11.22 -3.12
CA ILE A 298 10.46 -10.42 -4.22
C ILE A 298 10.99 -10.94 -5.57
N SER A 299 12.29 -11.20 -5.70
CA SER A 299 12.87 -11.72 -6.95
C SER A 299 12.22 -13.04 -7.38
N ARG A 300 12.02 -13.98 -6.45
CA ARG A 300 11.32 -15.25 -6.74
C ARG A 300 9.89 -15.05 -7.21
N LYS A 301 9.16 -14.09 -6.63
CA LYS A 301 7.80 -13.77 -7.08
C LYS A 301 7.78 -13.05 -8.41
N LEU A 302 8.80 -12.23 -8.71
CA LEU A 302 8.94 -11.56 -9.99
C LEU A 302 9.19 -12.53 -11.14
N GLU A 303 9.85 -13.66 -10.91
CA GLU A 303 9.97 -14.72 -11.93
C GLU A 303 8.59 -15.26 -12.37
N ILE A 304 7.60 -15.21 -11.48
CA ILE A 304 6.20 -15.60 -11.75
C ILE A 304 5.43 -14.43 -12.39
N TYR A 305 5.82 -13.19 -12.11
CA TYR A 305 5.14 -12.00 -12.62
C TYR A 305 5.79 -11.56 -13.93
N ASP A 306 5.20 -11.93 -15.06
CA ASP A 306 5.63 -11.48 -16.39
C ASP A 306 5.39 -9.96 -16.60
N LEU A 307 6.30 -9.17 -16.03
CA LEU A 307 6.32 -7.70 -16.12
C LEU A 307 7.02 -7.22 -17.40
N THR A 308 6.85 -7.94 -18.51
CA THR A 308 7.29 -7.45 -19.82
C THR A 308 6.31 -6.42 -20.37
N PHE A 309 6.76 -5.19 -20.60
CA PHE A 309 5.94 -4.16 -21.23
C PHE A 309 6.11 -4.24 -22.75
N ARG A 310 5.03 -4.52 -23.48
CA ARG A 310 5.07 -4.54 -24.94
C ARG A 310 5.27 -3.12 -25.48
N ASN A 311 6.36 -2.90 -26.23
CA ASN A 311 6.63 -1.62 -26.88
C ASN A 311 5.69 -1.31 -28.06
N THR A 312 5.00 -2.33 -28.57
CA THR A 312 4.04 -2.24 -29.67
C THR A 312 2.71 -2.77 -29.20
N ILE A 313 1.80 -1.87 -28.85
CA ILE A 313 0.40 -2.22 -28.62
C ILE A 313 -0.30 -2.12 -29.98
N SER A 314 -0.79 -3.24 -30.48
CA SER A 314 -1.58 -3.26 -31.71
C SER A 314 -2.93 -2.61 -31.44
N ILE A 315 -3.07 -1.35 -31.86
CA ILE A 315 -4.35 -0.63 -31.75
C ILE A 315 -5.31 -1.27 -32.76
N GLN A 316 -6.20 -2.14 -32.29
CA GLN A 316 -7.36 -2.52 -33.08
C GLN A 316 -8.40 -1.42 -32.90
N LEU A 317 -8.47 -0.49 -33.86
CA LEU A 317 -9.53 0.51 -33.99
C LEU A 317 -10.82 -0.18 -34.46
N ASN A 318 -11.38 -1.08 -33.65
CA ASN A 318 -12.74 -1.54 -33.84
C ASN A 318 -13.67 -0.64 -33.04
N LYS A 319 -14.86 -0.36 -33.58
CA LYS A 319 -15.96 0.19 -32.78
C LYS A 319 -16.14 -0.69 -31.54
N ALA A 320 -16.57 -0.11 -30.43
CA ALA A 320 -16.94 -0.85 -29.23
C ALA A 320 -18.11 -1.77 -29.55
N ASP A 321 -17.80 -2.94 -30.10
CA ASP A 321 -18.75 -3.99 -30.40
C ASP A 321 -19.08 -4.71 -29.10
N LYS A 322 -20.29 -5.25 -28.96
CA LYS A 322 -20.71 -6.03 -27.79
C LYS A 322 -19.65 -7.01 -27.27
N LYS A 323 -18.94 -7.68 -28.19
CA LYS A 323 -17.87 -8.62 -27.88
C LYS A 323 -16.67 -7.97 -27.16
N SER A 324 -16.29 -6.74 -27.52
CA SER A 324 -15.19 -6.03 -26.85
C SER A 324 -15.59 -5.65 -25.42
N ILE A 325 -16.84 -5.22 -25.23
CA ILE A 325 -17.37 -4.89 -23.90
C ILE A 325 -17.43 -6.13 -23.00
N GLU A 326 -17.91 -7.26 -23.52
CA GLU A 326 -17.92 -8.54 -22.79
C GLU A 326 -16.50 -8.99 -22.44
N THR A 327 -15.54 -8.86 -23.36
CA THR A 327 -14.14 -9.21 -23.14
C THR A 327 -13.52 -8.32 -22.07
N TRP A 328 -13.73 -7.00 -22.15
CA TRP A 328 -13.28 -6.05 -21.13
C TRP A 328 -13.83 -6.40 -19.75
N ARG A 329 -15.13 -6.70 -19.65
CA ARG A 329 -15.75 -7.13 -18.39
C ARG A 329 -15.04 -8.36 -17.83
N ASP A 330 -14.86 -9.39 -18.64
CA ASP A 330 -14.29 -10.66 -18.18
C ASP A 330 -12.83 -10.49 -17.70
N ASP A 331 -12.04 -9.72 -18.44
CA ASP A 331 -10.68 -9.34 -18.05
C ASP A 331 -10.67 -8.49 -16.77
N PHE A 332 -11.57 -7.51 -16.66
CA PHE A 332 -11.70 -6.66 -15.49
C PHE A 332 -12.06 -7.48 -14.26
N LEU A 333 -13.04 -8.38 -14.36
CA LEU A 333 -13.46 -9.25 -13.25
C LEU A 333 -12.35 -10.22 -12.86
N LYS A 334 -11.62 -10.79 -13.83
CA LYS A 334 -10.48 -11.66 -13.56
C LYS A 334 -9.35 -10.92 -12.83
N THR A 335 -9.00 -9.73 -13.31
CA THR A 335 -7.98 -8.86 -12.70
C THR A 335 -8.40 -8.40 -11.30
N SER A 336 -9.67 -8.01 -11.15
CA SER A 336 -10.25 -7.60 -9.87
C SER A 336 -10.25 -8.73 -8.85
N LYS A 337 -10.54 -9.96 -9.26
CA LYS A 337 -10.45 -11.12 -8.36
C LYS A 337 -9.02 -11.36 -7.85
N SER A 338 -8.01 -11.13 -8.70
CA SER A 338 -6.59 -11.18 -8.33
C SER A 338 -6.18 -10.03 -7.40
N LEU A 339 -6.74 -8.83 -7.60
CA LEU A 339 -6.53 -7.70 -6.70
C LEU A 339 -7.19 -7.93 -5.34
N VAL A 340 -8.45 -8.38 -5.33
CA VAL A 340 -9.32 -8.42 -4.16
C VAL A 340 -9.13 -9.70 -3.33
N TYR A 341 -9.13 -10.88 -3.96
CA TYR A 341 -9.25 -12.16 -3.26
C TYR A 341 -7.96 -12.99 -3.21
N SER A 342 -6.96 -12.70 -4.04
CA SER A 342 -5.68 -13.43 -4.00
C SER A 342 -4.57 -12.71 -3.22
N GLU A 343 -4.89 -11.59 -2.57
CA GLU A 343 -3.96 -10.92 -1.64
C GLU A 343 -3.54 -11.86 -0.51
N ASP A 344 -4.50 -12.61 0.04
CA ASP A 344 -4.30 -13.47 1.20
C ASP A 344 -3.47 -14.72 0.90
N MET A 345 -3.45 -15.14 -0.37
CA MET A 345 -2.73 -16.33 -0.82
C MET A 345 -1.29 -16.00 -1.24
N ASP A 346 -1.06 -14.80 -1.75
CA ASP A 346 0.23 -14.40 -2.30
C ASP A 346 1.15 -13.74 -1.25
N GLY A 347 0.61 -13.10 -0.20
CA GLY A 347 1.36 -12.54 0.96
C GLY A 347 2.55 -11.65 0.59
N TRP A 348 2.34 -10.35 0.31
CA TRP A 348 3.35 -9.45 -0.28
C TRP A 348 3.97 -8.43 0.66
#